data_AF-A0A316LVY3-F1
#
_entry.id   AF-A0A316LVY3-F1
#
_cell.length_a   1.000
_cell.length_b   1.000
_cell.length_c   1.000
_cell.angle_alpha   90.00
_cell.angle_beta   90.00
_cell.angle_gamma   90.00
#
_symmetry.space_group_name_H-M   'P 1'
#
loop_
_entity.id
_entity.type
_entity.pdbx_description
1 polymer ?
#
loop_
_entity_poly.entity_id
_entity_poly.type
_entity_poly.pdbx_seq_one_letter_code
_entity_poly.pdbx_strand_id
1 'polypeptide(L)'
;MRARRWLLALRLLLCGGIAAAFVIGVARCATLDRSAEYRGNRVIWQGRVYAPADAAWFAEGETIAKTADGKWRLNAVAGDETHRLIVLRSFLDQYLFVDETYAIPERGAVTAVFVGGSQTRVESEAFCRAAEAALFQRGEETFTVVTDNLYALAEPVAFCYEGCAAAPRLNGFIGVVNGCWAATDFTCTGAYAGDGTRREYEATFWRLDESLIPALEQSPYFR
;
A
#
# COMPACT_ATOMS: atom_id res chain seq x y z
N MET A 1 -30.01 -59.62 -7.15
CA MET A 1 -30.43 -58.46 -8.00
C MET A 1 -30.56 -57.12 -7.26
N ARG A 2 -30.96 -57.07 -5.98
CA ARG A 2 -31.09 -55.79 -5.23
C ARG A 2 -29.76 -55.04 -5.04
N ALA A 3 -28.69 -55.70 -4.62
CA ALA A 3 -27.38 -55.06 -4.38
C ALA A 3 -26.78 -54.34 -5.62
N ARG A 4 -26.98 -54.91 -6.82
CA ARG A 4 -26.54 -54.28 -8.09
C ARG A 4 -27.29 -52.98 -8.41
N ARG A 5 -28.57 -52.88 -8.03
CA ARG A 5 -29.39 -51.66 -8.24
C ARG A 5 -29.00 -50.54 -7.27
N TRP A 6 -28.67 -50.88 -6.02
CA TRP A 6 -28.17 -49.92 -5.03
C TRP A 6 -26.80 -49.35 -5.39
N LEU A 7 -25.88 -50.18 -5.88
CA LEU A 7 -24.58 -49.73 -6.38
C LEU A 7 -24.70 -48.83 -7.61
N LEU A 8 -25.66 -49.09 -8.50
CA LEU A 8 -25.94 -48.21 -9.64
C LEU A 8 -26.49 -46.86 -9.20
N ALA A 9 -27.44 -46.85 -8.25
CA ALA A 9 -28.02 -45.62 -7.71
C ALA A 9 -26.97 -44.75 -6.99
N LEU A 10 -26.07 -45.37 -6.21
CA LEU A 10 -24.98 -44.67 -5.54
C LEU A 10 -23.99 -44.05 -6.54
N ARG A 11 -23.66 -44.77 -7.62
CA ARG A 11 -22.79 -44.25 -8.70
C ARG A 11 -23.43 -43.08 -9.44
N LEU A 12 -24.73 -43.14 -9.72
CA LEU A 12 -25.46 -42.04 -10.36
C LEU A 12 -25.53 -40.80 -9.48
N LEU A 13 -25.73 -40.96 -8.16
CA LEU A 13 -25.70 -39.85 -7.20
C LEU A 13 -24.30 -39.23 -7.09
N LEU A 14 -23.25 -40.06 -7.05
CA LEU A 14 -21.87 -39.57 -6.99
C LEU A 14 -21.48 -38.81 -8.27
N CYS A 15 -21.80 -39.36 -9.44
CA CYS A 15 -21.56 -38.69 -10.72
C CYS A 15 -22.37 -37.40 -10.86
N GLY A 16 -23.62 -37.39 -10.39
CA GLY A 16 -24.46 -36.19 -10.34
C GLY A 16 -23.89 -35.11 -9.42
N GLY A 17 -23.39 -35.49 -8.25
CA GLY A 17 -22.72 -34.58 -7.31
C GLY A 17 -21.43 -33.98 -7.88
N ILE A 18 -20.60 -34.79 -8.56
CA ILE A 18 -19.37 -34.33 -9.22
C ILE A 18 -19.71 -33.39 -10.38
N ALA A 19 -20.70 -33.72 -11.20
CA ALA A 19 -21.14 -32.86 -12.30
C ALA A 19 -21.69 -31.52 -11.79
N ALA A 20 -22.48 -31.53 -10.72
CA ALA A 20 -22.98 -30.30 -10.09
C ALA A 20 -21.83 -29.46 -9.51
N ALA A 21 -20.87 -30.07 -8.81
CA ALA A 21 -19.69 -29.39 -8.29
C ALA A 21 -18.82 -28.80 -9.41
N PHE A 22 -18.67 -29.52 -10.52
CA PHE A 22 -17.96 -29.04 -11.70
C PHE A 22 -18.67 -27.86 -12.35
N VAL A 23 -19.99 -27.94 -12.54
CA VAL A 23 -20.79 -26.83 -13.10
C VAL A 23 -20.74 -25.60 -12.18
N ILE A 24 -20.84 -25.78 -10.86
CA ILE A 24 -20.71 -24.68 -9.88
C ILE A 24 -19.29 -24.10 -9.92
N GLY A 25 -18.26 -24.93 -10.02
CA GLY A 25 -16.87 -24.49 -10.14
C GLY A 25 -16.60 -23.72 -11.43
N VAL A 26 -17.10 -24.21 -12.57
CA VAL A 26 -16.99 -23.56 -13.88
C VAL A 26 -17.80 -22.26 -13.91
N ALA A 27 -19.01 -22.24 -13.34
CA ALA A 27 -19.80 -21.01 -13.22
C ALA A 27 -19.10 -19.97 -12.36
N ARG A 28 -18.49 -20.37 -11.23
CA ARG A 28 -17.66 -19.48 -10.39
C ARG A 28 -16.42 -18.95 -11.13
N CYS A 29 -15.77 -19.79 -11.94
CA CYS A 29 -14.65 -19.37 -12.78
C CYS A 29 -15.08 -18.48 -13.94
N ALA A 30 -16.28 -18.66 -14.50
CA ALA A 30 -16.83 -17.85 -15.57
C ALA A 30 -17.33 -16.48 -15.08
N THR A 31 -17.74 -16.37 -13.82
CA THR A 31 -18.09 -15.09 -13.17
C THR A 31 -16.89 -14.28 -12.69
N LEU A 32 -15.68 -14.83 -12.75
CA LEU A 32 -14.46 -14.03 -12.63
C LEU A 32 -14.29 -13.27 -13.94
N ASP A 33 -15.00 -12.15 -14.04
CA ASP A 33 -14.81 -11.18 -15.09
C ASP A 33 -13.37 -10.64 -14.99
N ARG A 34 -12.48 -11.27 -15.76
CA ARG A 34 -11.09 -10.84 -15.91
C ARG A 34 -10.99 -9.64 -16.83
N SER A 35 -12.12 -9.15 -17.36
CA SER A 35 -12.18 -7.94 -18.15
C SER A 35 -12.63 -6.78 -17.27
N ALA A 36 -11.78 -5.76 -17.20
CA ALA A 36 -12.15 -4.46 -16.66
C ALA A 36 -12.49 -3.52 -17.82
N GLU A 37 -13.29 -2.51 -17.53
CA GLU A 37 -13.56 -1.45 -18.49
C GLU A 37 -12.91 -0.15 -18.04
N TYR A 38 -12.07 0.43 -18.87
CA TYR A 38 -11.46 1.73 -18.61
C TYR A 38 -12.15 2.80 -19.46
N ARG A 39 -12.91 3.69 -18.81
CA ARG A 39 -13.70 4.76 -19.46
C ARG A 39 -13.28 6.12 -18.94
N GLY A 40 -12.58 6.88 -19.78
CA GLY A 40 -12.09 8.22 -19.43
C GLY A 40 -11.11 8.14 -18.26
N ASN A 41 -11.59 8.44 -17.05
CA ASN A 41 -10.80 8.42 -15.82
C ASN A 41 -11.45 7.53 -14.73
N ARG A 42 -12.10 6.45 -15.16
CA ARG A 42 -12.75 5.48 -14.27
C ARG A 42 -12.47 4.07 -14.75
N VAL A 43 -12.28 3.18 -13.80
CA VAL A 43 -12.19 1.74 -14.05
C VAL A 43 -13.44 1.09 -13.48
N ILE A 44 -14.11 0.27 -14.30
CA ILE A 44 -15.27 -0.52 -13.88
C ILE A 44 -14.82 -1.97 -13.85
N TRP A 45 -14.91 -2.60 -12.68
CA TRP A 45 -14.51 -3.99 -12.49
C TRP A 45 -15.35 -4.65 -11.40
N GLN A 46 -15.83 -5.88 -11.64
CA GLN A 46 -16.73 -6.61 -10.73
C GLN A 46 -17.94 -5.80 -10.23
N GLY A 47 -18.51 -4.95 -11.09
CA GLY A 47 -19.65 -4.10 -10.74
C GLY A 47 -19.33 -2.92 -9.82
N ARG A 48 -18.06 -2.69 -9.48
CA ARG A 48 -17.58 -1.52 -8.75
C ARG A 48 -17.01 -0.49 -9.71
N VAL A 49 -17.10 0.78 -9.31
CA VAL A 49 -16.52 1.91 -10.03
C VAL A 49 -15.36 2.42 -9.21
N TYR A 50 -14.20 2.56 -9.87
CA TYR A 50 -12.99 3.05 -9.25
C TYR A 50 -12.60 4.40 -9.87
N ALA A 51 -12.19 5.33 -9.01
CA ALA A 51 -11.64 6.63 -9.37
C ALA A 51 -10.14 6.71 -9.03
N PRO A 52 -9.34 7.58 -9.66
CA PRO A 52 -7.97 7.78 -9.25
C PRO A 52 -7.91 8.17 -7.79
N ALA A 53 -6.90 7.64 -7.12
CA ALA A 53 -6.61 7.97 -5.74
C ALA A 53 -5.21 8.55 -5.66
N ASP A 54 -5.10 9.63 -4.91
CA ASP A 54 -3.81 10.13 -4.47
C ASP A 54 -3.44 9.40 -3.18
N ALA A 55 -2.40 8.58 -3.25
CA ALA A 55 -1.75 8.00 -2.08
C ALA A 55 -0.25 8.16 -2.26
N ALA A 56 0.45 8.49 -1.18
CA ALA A 56 1.89 8.66 -1.27
C ALA A 56 2.60 7.32 -1.48
N TRP A 57 2.11 6.24 -0.88
CA TRP A 57 2.67 4.89 -1.08
C TRP A 57 1.65 3.77 -1.06
N PHE A 58 1.92 2.78 -1.89
CA PHE A 58 1.23 1.49 -1.96
C PHE A 58 2.20 0.46 -2.54
N ALA A 59 2.02 -0.81 -2.19
CA ALA A 59 2.76 -1.91 -2.80
C ALA A 59 1.88 -2.58 -3.85
N GLU A 60 2.34 -2.64 -5.09
CA GLU A 60 1.64 -3.35 -6.16
C GLU A 60 1.79 -4.86 -5.99
N GLY A 61 0.69 -5.58 -6.13
CA GLY A 61 0.62 -7.04 -6.11
C GLY A 61 0.46 -7.66 -7.50
N GLU A 62 -0.12 -8.84 -7.54
CA GLU A 62 -0.32 -9.60 -8.78
C GLU A 62 -1.38 -9.01 -9.70
N THR A 63 -1.32 -9.36 -10.98
CA THR A 63 -2.37 -9.00 -11.96
C THR A 63 -3.65 -9.79 -11.69
N ILE A 64 -4.74 -9.08 -11.44
CA ILE A 64 -6.07 -9.63 -11.14
C ILE A 64 -7.05 -9.51 -12.32
N ALA A 65 -6.86 -8.54 -13.21
CA ALA A 65 -7.66 -8.39 -14.43
C ALA A 65 -6.91 -7.64 -15.54
N LYS A 66 -7.51 -7.53 -16.71
CA LYS A 66 -7.02 -6.75 -17.85
C LYS A 66 -8.17 -5.99 -18.49
N THR A 67 -7.90 -4.87 -19.14
CA THR A 67 -8.94 -4.22 -19.95
C THR A 67 -9.31 -5.07 -21.17
N ALA A 68 -10.54 -4.93 -21.66
CA ALA A 68 -11.01 -5.68 -22.84
C ALA A 68 -10.15 -5.45 -24.09
N ASP A 69 -9.57 -4.26 -24.24
CA ASP A 69 -8.62 -3.93 -25.32
C ASP A 69 -7.19 -4.42 -25.06
N GLY A 70 -6.93 -5.03 -23.90
CA GLY A 70 -5.64 -5.59 -23.49
C GLY A 70 -4.55 -4.57 -23.17
N LYS A 71 -4.83 -3.27 -23.25
CA LYS A 71 -3.80 -2.22 -23.06
C LYS A 71 -3.39 -2.02 -21.62
N TRP A 72 -4.30 -2.26 -20.69
CA TRP A 72 -4.09 -2.05 -19.26
C TRP A 72 -4.25 -3.35 -18.49
N ARG A 73 -3.45 -3.48 -17.44
CA ARG A 73 -3.58 -4.52 -16.41
C ARG A 73 -4.14 -3.86 -15.16
N LEU A 74 -5.02 -4.57 -14.47
CA LEU A 74 -5.39 -4.24 -13.10
C LEU A 74 -4.60 -5.18 -12.20
N ASN A 75 -3.80 -4.59 -11.32
CA ASN A 75 -3.03 -5.31 -10.34
C ASN A 75 -3.63 -5.04 -8.95
N ALA A 76 -3.58 -6.05 -8.09
CA ALA A 76 -3.98 -5.89 -6.69
C ALA A 76 -3.05 -4.90 -5.98
N VAL A 77 -3.52 -4.34 -4.87
CA VAL A 77 -2.65 -3.69 -3.89
C VAL A 77 -2.33 -4.71 -2.80
N ALA A 78 -1.05 -4.93 -2.51
CA ALA A 78 -0.62 -5.89 -1.50
C ALA A 78 -1.15 -5.46 -0.12
N GLY A 79 -1.79 -6.39 0.58
CA GLY A 79 -2.47 -6.14 1.86
C GLY A 79 -3.93 -5.68 1.74
N ASP A 80 -4.47 -5.48 0.53
CA ASP A 80 -5.90 -5.25 0.32
C ASP A 80 -6.59 -6.48 -0.28
N GLU A 81 -7.05 -7.37 0.60
CA GLU A 81 -7.78 -8.59 0.24
C GLU A 81 -9.16 -8.32 -0.36
N THR A 82 -9.71 -7.12 -0.13
CA THR A 82 -11.08 -6.76 -0.55
C THR A 82 -11.12 -6.03 -1.89
N HIS A 83 -9.96 -5.71 -2.45
CA HIS A 83 -9.78 -4.97 -3.70
C HIS A 83 -10.60 -3.67 -3.72
N ARG A 84 -10.54 -2.92 -2.62
CA ARG A 84 -11.00 -1.52 -2.56
C ARG A 84 -10.03 -0.59 -3.26
N LEU A 85 -8.78 -1.01 -3.38
CA LEU A 85 -7.71 -0.36 -4.11
C LEU A 85 -7.24 -1.27 -5.24
N ILE A 86 -6.99 -0.68 -6.40
CA ILE A 86 -6.43 -1.37 -7.55
C ILE A 86 -5.37 -0.49 -8.20
N VAL A 87 -4.39 -1.12 -8.84
CA VAL A 87 -3.38 -0.42 -9.63
C VAL A 87 -3.69 -0.65 -11.11
N LEU A 88 -3.97 0.43 -11.82
CA LEU A 88 -4.11 0.40 -13.27
C LEU A 88 -2.72 0.62 -13.88
N ARG A 89 -2.21 -0.40 -14.59
CA ARG A 89 -0.83 -0.43 -15.11
C ARG A 89 -0.78 -0.63 -16.61
N SER A 90 -0.08 0.26 -17.30
CA SER A 90 0.39 0.06 -18.68
C SER A 90 1.88 -0.30 -18.67
N PHE A 91 2.51 -0.36 -19.84
CA PHE A 91 3.96 -0.52 -19.92
C PHE A 91 4.73 0.68 -19.34
N LEU A 92 4.19 1.90 -19.46
CA LEU A 92 4.86 3.14 -19.05
C LEU A 92 4.29 3.74 -17.77
N ASP A 93 3.00 3.48 -17.51
CA ASP A 93 2.25 4.21 -16.48
C ASP A 93 1.72 3.27 -15.41
N GLN A 94 1.60 3.82 -14.20
CA GLN A 94 1.04 3.16 -13.04
C GLN A 94 0.17 4.19 -12.30
N TYR A 95 -1.10 3.86 -12.07
CA TYR A 95 -2.04 4.73 -11.38
C TYR A 95 -2.77 3.95 -10.30
N LEU A 96 -2.82 4.50 -9.09
CA LEU A 96 -3.67 3.96 -8.03
C LEU A 96 -5.11 4.42 -8.24
N PHE A 97 -6.03 3.49 -8.07
CA PHE A 97 -7.46 3.72 -8.13
C PHE A 97 -8.12 3.17 -6.87
N VAL A 98 -9.15 3.86 -6.40
CA VAL A 98 -9.95 3.50 -5.23
C VAL A 98 -11.41 3.33 -5.62
N ASP A 99 -12.07 2.33 -5.04
CA ASP A 99 -13.51 2.16 -5.10
C ASP A 99 -14.18 3.46 -4.63
N GLU A 100 -15.04 4.06 -5.45
CA GLU A 100 -15.67 5.36 -5.14
C GLU A 100 -16.50 5.34 -3.85
N THR A 101 -16.85 4.16 -3.33
CA THR A 101 -17.56 3.98 -2.06
C THR A 101 -16.63 3.90 -0.84
N TYR A 102 -15.31 3.93 -1.06
CA TYR A 102 -14.28 3.80 -0.02
C TYR A 102 -13.38 5.04 0.00
N ALA A 103 -13.13 5.55 1.20
CA ALA A 103 -12.17 6.64 1.43
C ALA A 103 -10.93 6.05 2.09
N ILE A 104 -9.74 6.40 1.58
CA ILE A 104 -8.47 6.03 2.20
C ILE A 104 -8.42 6.70 3.59
N PRO A 105 -8.27 5.93 4.68
CA PRO A 105 -8.21 6.49 6.02
C PRO A 105 -6.96 7.36 6.20
N GLU A 106 -7.13 8.53 6.81
CA GLU A 106 -6.05 9.49 7.08
C GLU A 106 -5.61 9.52 8.56
N ARG A 107 -6.29 8.75 9.40
CA ARG A 107 -6.09 8.65 10.85
C ARG A 107 -6.61 7.32 11.37
N GLY A 108 -6.17 6.94 12.57
CA GLY A 108 -6.51 5.68 13.22
C GLY A 108 -5.25 5.04 13.79
N ALA A 109 -5.33 3.77 14.18
CA ALA A 109 -4.14 3.01 14.57
C ALA A 109 -3.24 2.77 13.33
N VAL A 110 -1.93 2.97 13.48
CA VAL A 110 -0.94 2.64 12.44
C VAL A 110 -0.74 1.12 12.43
N THR A 111 -1.09 0.46 11.33
CA THR A 111 -1.01 -1.00 11.16
C THR A 111 0.14 -1.44 10.26
N ALA A 112 0.64 -0.53 9.43
CA ALA A 112 1.86 -0.74 8.68
C ALA A 112 2.57 0.57 8.38
N VAL A 113 3.86 0.47 8.11
CA VAL A 113 4.71 1.61 7.77
C VAL A 113 5.44 1.31 6.47
N PHE A 114 5.39 2.25 5.54
CA PHE A 114 6.28 2.26 4.38
C PHE A 114 7.55 3.04 4.70
N VAL A 115 8.70 2.44 4.38
CA VAL A 115 10.04 3.05 4.53
C VAL A 115 10.72 3.09 3.16
N GLY A 116 11.41 4.18 2.85
CA GLY A 116 12.29 4.24 1.67
C GLY A 116 11.55 4.36 0.33
N GLY A 117 10.29 4.79 0.33
CA GLY A 117 9.75 5.42 -0.86
C GLY A 117 9.04 4.54 -1.90
N SER A 118 8.74 3.25 -1.68
CA SER A 118 7.58 2.53 -2.30
C SER A 118 7.57 1.01 -2.21
N GLN A 119 8.57 0.36 -1.62
CA GLN A 119 8.65 -1.11 -1.70
C GLN A 119 8.73 -1.86 -0.37
N THR A 120 9.06 -1.17 0.72
CA THR A 120 9.14 -1.83 2.02
C THR A 120 7.94 -1.49 2.86
N ARG A 121 7.07 -2.47 3.08
CA ARG A 121 5.96 -2.41 4.04
C ARG A 121 6.33 -3.22 5.28
N VAL A 122 6.32 -2.58 6.45
CA VAL A 122 6.61 -3.22 7.75
C VAL A 122 5.34 -3.22 8.59
N GLU A 123 4.91 -4.40 9.03
CA GLU A 123 3.65 -4.60 9.80
C GLU A 123 3.91 -4.98 11.28
N SER A 124 5.17 -4.97 11.72
CA SER A 124 5.52 -5.22 13.13
C SER A 124 4.88 -4.16 14.02
N GLU A 125 4.07 -4.57 14.99
CA GLU A 125 3.37 -3.66 15.92
C GLU A 125 4.37 -2.79 16.71
N ALA A 126 5.48 -3.37 17.15
CA ALA A 126 6.54 -2.63 17.85
C ALA A 126 7.17 -1.57 16.95
N PHE A 127 7.43 -1.91 15.69
CA PHE A 127 7.97 -0.98 14.70
C PHE A 127 6.98 0.15 14.38
N CYS A 128 5.71 -0.18 14.14
CA CYS A 128 4.67 0.79 13.83
C CYS A 128 4.52 1.82 14.96
N ARG A 129 4.48 1.36 16.21
CA ARG A 129 4.45 2.25 17.38
C ARG A 129 5.69 3.11 17.50
N ALA A 130 6.87 2.54 17.28
CA ALA A 130 8.12 3.30 17.37
C ALA A 130 8.23 4.37 16.28
N ALA A 131 7.85 4.05 15.04
CA ALA A 131 7.83 5.01 13.94
C ALA A 131 6.79 6.12 14.15
N GLU A 132 5.60 5.76 14.64
CA GLU A 132 4.55 6.72 15.00
C GLU A 132 5.02 7.66 16.11
N ALA A 133 5.59 7.11 17.20
CA ALA A 133 6.17 7.90 18.28
C ALA A 133 7.31 8.80 17.77
N ALA A 134 8.21 8.28 16.94
CA ALA A 134 9.30 9.05 16.37
C ALA A 134 8.83 10.27 15.58
N LEU A 135 7.69 10.19 14.87
CA LEU A 135 7.18 11.31 14.08
C LEU A 135 6.21 12.24 14.82
N PHE A 136 5.47 11.74 15.81
CA PHE A 136 4.41 12.52 16.49
C PHE A 136 4.69 12.85 17.95
N GLN A 137 5.70 12.26 18.58
CA GLN A 137 6.18 12.60 19.92
C GLN A 137 7.55 13.26 19.79
N ARG A 138 7.56 14.54 19.40
CA ARG A 138 8.81 15.29 19.16
C ARG A 138 9.67 15.31 20.42
N GLY A 139 10.93 14.95 20.26
CA GLY A 139 11.94 15.10 21.32
C GLY A 139 12.16 16.57 21.67
N GLU A 140 12.59 16.84 22.91
CA GLU A 140 12.89 18.20 23.38
C GLU A 140 14.18 18.75 22.72
N GLU A 141 15.15 17.89 22.43
CA GLU A 141 16.39 18.26 21.77
C GLU A 141 16.19 18.33 20.26
N THR A 142 16.38 19.52 19.68
CA THR A 142 16.28 19.76 18.24
C THR A 142 17.55 20.35 17.66
N PHE A 143 17.84 20.05 16.40
CA PHE A 143 18.92 20.67 15.64
C PHE A 143 18.51 20.88 14.19
N THR A 144 19.16 21.84 13.54
CA THR A 144 18.88 22.16 12.14
C THR A 144 19.98 21.61 11.23
N VAL A 145 19.57 21.06 10.09
CA VAL A 145 20.47 20.65 9.01
C VAL A 145 20.11 21.39 7.74
N VAL A 146 21.13 21.90 7.05
CA VAL A 146 21.01 22.45 5.71
C VAL A 146 21.42 21.37 4.72
N THR A 147 20.56 21.06 3.76
CA THR A 147 20.77 19.97 2.79
C THR A 147 20.15 20.30 1.45
N ASP A 148 20.67 19.75 0.36
CA ASP A 148 20.04 19.81 -0.96
C ASP A 148 19.16 18.58 -1.26
N ASN A 149 19.16 17.58 -0.38
CA ASN A 149 18.43 16.33 -0.57
C ASN A 149 18.13 15.60 0.76
N LEU A 150 16.93 15.82 1.29
CA LEU A 150 16.48 15.16 2.53
C LEU A 150 16.44 13.62 2.40
N TYR A 151 16.15 13.09 1.21
CA TYR A 151 16.13 11.64 0.93
C TYR A 151 17.51 11.00 0.97
N ALA A 152 18.60 11.78 0.95
CA ALA A 152 19.96 11.27 1.15
C ALA A 152 20.39 11.28 2.62
N LEU A 153 19.67 12.02 3.49
CA LEU A 153 20.00 12.13 4.91
C LEU A 153 19.19 11.20 5.79
N ALA A 154 17.93 10.95 5.41
CA ALA A 154 17.01 10.15 6.19
C ALA A 154 16.00 9.46 5.27
N GLU A 155 15.37 8.40 5.78
CA GLU A 155 14.41 7.62 5.02
C GLU A 155 13.01 8.20 5.14
N PRO A 156 12.27 8.36 4.03
CA PRO A 156 10.87 8.76 4.08
C PRO A 156 10.02 7.67 4.73
N VAL A 157 9.08 8.09 5.56
CA VAL A 157 8.20 7.22 6.34
C VAL A 157 6.74 7.63 6.12
N ALA A 158 5.91 6.62 5.83
CA ALA A 158 4.48 6.81 5.60
C ALA A 158 3.64 5.74 6.27
N PHE A 159 2.52 6.15 6.84
CA PHE A 159 1.69 5.28 7.66
C PHE A 159 0.48 4.77 6.90
N CYS A 160 0.25 3.46 7.01
CA CYS A 160 -1.03 2.85 6.71
C CYS A 160 -1.82 2.78 8.00
N TYR A 161 -3.04 3.30 7.94
CA TYR A 161 -3.97 3.22 9.05
C TYR A 161 -4.82 1.95 8.95
N GLU A 162 -5.41 1.56 10.08
CA GLU A 162 -6.28 0.39 10.18
C GLU A 162 -7.30 0.31 9.03
N GLY A 163 -7.45 -0.90 8.49
CA GLY A 163 -8.35 -1.16 7.37
C GLY A 163 -7.89 -0.61 6.01
N CYS A 164 -6.62 -0.23 5.86
CA CYS A 164 -6.07 0.23 4.58
C CYS A 164 -4.67 -0.33 4.25
N ALA A 165 -4.45 -0.62 2.97
CA ALA A 165 -3.19 -1.12 2.44
C ALA A 165 -2.31 -0.02 1.82
N ALA A 166 -2.84 1.20 1.65
CA ALA A 166 -2.13 2.35 1.11
C ALA A 166 -1.90 3.41 2.21
N ALA A 167 -0.79 4.12 2.09
CA ALA A 167 -0.49 5.29 2.91
C ALA A 167 -0.98 6.55 2.20
N PRO A 168 -1.90 7.33 2.78
CA PRO A 168 -2.49 8.49 2.13
C PRO A 168 -1.48 9.61 1.88
N ARG A 169 -0.44 9.74 2.73
CA ARG A 169 0.55 10.82 2.66
C ARG A 169 1.90 10.41 3.23
N LEU A 170 2.91 11.23 2.95
CA LEU A 170 4.17 11.22 3.67
C LEU A 170 4.00 11.80 5.07
N ASN A 171 4.48 11.07 6.07
CA ASN A 171 4.40 11.48 7.46
C ASN A 171 5.67 12.22 7.90
N GLY A 172 6.84 11.83 7.38
CA GLY A 172 8.11 12.49 7.69
C GLY A 172 9.31 11.64 7.33
N PHE A 173 10.45 11.94 7.93
CA PHE A 173 11.71 11.24 7.69
C PHE A 173 12.30 10.78 9.01
N ILE A 174 12.90 9.59 9.01
CA ILE A 174 13.59 9.00 10.15
C ILE A 174 14.95 8.48 9.69
N GLY A 175 16.01 8.73 10.46
CA GLY A 175 17.34 8.20 10.16
C GLY A 175 18.39 8.60 11.18
N VAL A 176 19.64 8.22 10.91
CA VAL A 176 20.80 8.64 11.70
C VAL A 176 21.38 9.90 11.06
N VAL A 177 21.14 11.05 11.69
CA VAL A 177 21.58 12.36 11.20
C VAL A 177 22.55 12.97 12.20
N ASN A 178 23.71 13.43 11.73
CA ASN A 178 24.80 13.92 12.59
C ASN A 178 25.21 12.97 13.72
N GLY A 179 25.15 11.65 13.46
CA GLY A 179 25.53 10.62 14.42
C GLY A 179 24.49 10.32 15.51
N CYS A 180 23.27 10.86 15.40
CA CYS A 180 22.18 10.53 16.32
C CYS A 180 20.92 10.11 15.55
N TRP A 181 20.12 9.24 16.17
CA TRP A 181 18.80 8.92 15.67
C TRP A 181 17.89 10.13 15.80
N ALA A 182 17.34 10.56 14.67
CA ALA A 182 16.53 11.76 14.58
C ALA A 182 15.38 11.58 13.61
N ALA A 183 14.37 12.43 13.77
CA ALA A 183 13.26 12.52 12.83
C ALA A 183 12.89 13.97 12.54
N THR A 184 12.22 14.16 11.41
CA THR A 184 11.69 15.45 10.96
C THR A 184 10.37 15.23 10.24
N ASP A 185 9.47 16.21 10.32
CA ASP A 185 8.28 16.25 9.49
C ASP A 185 8.60 16.82 8.11
N PHE A 186 7.75 16.54 7.13
CA PHE A 186 7.91 17.13 5.80
C PHE A 186 7.42 18.58 5.80
N THR A 187 8.17 19.48 6.43
CA THR A 187 8.03 20.93 6.28
C THR A 187 9.29 21.50 5.65
N CYS A 188 9.36 21.42 4.32
CA CYS A 188 10.41 22.08 3.55
C CYS A 188 10.04 23.54 3.33
N THR A 189 10.72 24.48 4.01
CA THR A 189 10.67 25.90 3.64
C THR A 189 11.79 26.23 2.66
N GLY A 190 11.46 26.92 1.57
CA GLY A 190 12.46 27.67 0.78
C GLY A 190 13.17 26.93 -0.34
N ALA A 191 12.72 25.73 -0.77
CA ALA A 191 13.35 24.91 -1.83
C ALA A 191 13.65 25.64 -3.15
N TYR A 192 12.87 26.67 -3.45
CA TYR A 192 13.05 27.52 -4.62
C TYR A 192 12.92 28.98 -4.21
N ALA A 193 13.85 29.81 -4.70
CA ALA A 193 13.66 31.25 -4.71
C ALA A 193 12.50 31.62 -5.64
N GLY A 194 11.94 32.84 -5.47
CA GLY A 194 10.88 33.34 -6.35
C GLY A 194 11.27 33.44 -7.84
N ASP A 195 12.56 33.30 -8.16
CA ASP A 195 13.11 33.25 -9.51
C ASP A 195 13.30 31.82 -10.06
N GLY A 196 12.91 30.79 -9.29
CA GLY A 196 13.05 29.38 -9.68
C GLY A 196 14.42 28.76 -9.37
N THR A 197 15.35 29.50 -8.76
CA THR A 197 16.65 28.95 -8.34
C THR A 197 16.47 28.01 -7.16
N ARG A 198 16.99 26.78 -7.26
CA ARG A 198 16.97 25.80 -6.17
C ARG A 198 17.83 26.29 -5.01
N ARG A 199 17.28 26.25 -3.79
CA ARG A 199 18.02 26.51 -2.55
C ARG A 199 18.14 25.23 -1.75
N GLU A 200 19.12 25.20 -0.87
CA GLU A 200 19.22 24.17 0.15
C GLU A 200 18.02 24.28 1.10
N TYR A 201 17.51 23.13 1.51
CA TYR A 201 16.47 22.96 2.51
C TYR A 201 17.08 23.19 3.88
N GLU A 202 16.41 23.99 4.70
CA GLU A 202 16.65 24.01 6.13
C GLU A 202 15.61 23.09 6.78
N ALA A 203 16.07 21.97 7.36
CA ALA A 203 15.23 20.98 8.01
C ALA A 203 15.56 20.93 9.51
N THR A 204 14.54 21.08 10.35
CA THR A 204 14.67 20.91 11.80
C THR A 204 14.38 19.46 12.17
N PHE A 205 15.38 18.80 12.73
CA PHE A 205 15.28 17.47 13.28
C PHE A 205 15.12 17.53 14.79
N TRP A 206 14.36 16.58 15.35
CA TRP A 206 14.38 16.29 16.77
C TRP A 206 15.05 14.94 17.01
N ARG A 207 15.81 14.86 18.10
CA ARG A 207 16.43 13.62 18.53
C ARG A 207 15.37 12.64 19.03
N LEU A 208 15.53 11.36 18.70
CA LEU A 208 14.66 10.30 19.17
C LEU A 208 15.04 9.81 20.56
N ASP A 209 14.04 9.38 21.32
CA ASP A 209 14.24 8.65 22.58
C ASP A 209 14.92 7.29 22.29
N GLU A 210 15.94 6.97 23.08
CA GLU A 210 16.74 5.74 22.88
C GLU A 210 15.91 4.46 23.01
N SER A 211 14.78 4.49 23.74
CA SER A 211 13.86 3.37 23.86
C SER A 211 13.18 2.98 22.53
N LEU A 212 13.12 3.89 21.55
CA LEU A 212 12.53 3.63 20.23
C LEU A 212 13.50 2.91 19.29
N ILE A 213 14.80 3.13 19.47
CA ILE A 213 15.86 2.70 18.54
C ILE A 213 15.84 1.18 18.29
N PRO A 214 15.76 0.29 19.30
CA PRO A 214 15.79 -1.15 19.06
C PRO A 214 14.64 -1.67 18.21
N ALA A 215 13.50 -0.98 18.19
CA ALA A 215 12.39 -1.31 17.31
C ALA A 215 12.65 -0.83 15.88
N LEU A 216 13.16 0.40 15.72
CA LEU A 216 13.46 1.00 14.42
C LEU A 216 14.60 0.26 13.69
N GLU A 217 15.65 -0.15 14.39
CA GLU A 217 16.80 -0.90 13.84
C GLU A 217 16.44 -2.28 13.27
N GLN A 218 15.25 -2.80 13.56
CA GLN A 218 14.76 -4.05 12.95
C GLN A 218 14.53 -3.89 11.44
N SER A 219 14.31 -2.66 10.97
CA SER A 219 14.22 -2.35 9.56
C SER A 219 15.64 -2.23 8.99
N PRO A 220 16.04 -3.07 8.01
CA PRO A 220 17.38 -2.98 7.42
C PRO A 220 17.60 -1.71 6.59
N TYR A 221 16.58 -0.85 6.48
CA TYR A 221 16.54 0.36 5.67
C TYR A 221 16.93 1.61 6.45
N PHE A 222 16.79 1.63 7.78
CA PHE A 222 17.39 2.69 8.58
C PHE A 222 18.83 2.27 8.90
N ARG A 223 19.79 2.70 8.09
CA ARG A 223 21.23 2.48 8.32
C ARG A 223 21.97 3.80 8.41
#